data_AF-A0A7C4C6T5-F1
#
_entry.id   AF-A0A7C4C6T5-F1
#
_cell.length_a   1.000
_cell.length_b   1.000
_cell.length_c   1.000
_cell.angle_alpha   90.00
_cell.angle_beta   90.00
_cell.angle_gamma   90.00
#
_symmetry.space_group_name_H-M   'P 1'
#
loop_
_entity.id
_entity.type
_entity.pdbx_description
1 polymer ?
#
loop_
_entity_poly.entity_id
_entity_poly.type
_entity_poly.pdbx_seq_one_letter_code
_entity_poly.pdbx_strand_id
1 'polypeptide(L)'
;MFNTSIPLEFGAIITWILFTLTHIIGLLIMKIIRLNPRSIEFYATAHFIFTGIGVGSLILISSITQIGIENAIYNPIMKVNLENISLLIIGAILIIILCYFTNIIKGKRYTAKLLDIKYYMRGGMKYLKFYPITILYYLYEITSVNYMYILANMGWKWYLGILNSGMIFIIFGWALPHIITKRDIYSGIASTIFTIITYTIYENTGKSPIIPIILWFIMLIA
;
A
#
# COMPACT_ATOMS: atom_id res chain seq x y z
N MET A 1 3.25 -34.32 12.17
CA MET A 1 2.93 -33.03 11.51
C MET A 1 4.22 -32.27 11.35
N PHE A 2 4.70 -32.09 10.12
CA PHE A 2 5.88 -31.26 9.88
C PHE A 2 5.51 -29.81 10.15
N ASN A 3 6.20 -29.15 11.08
CA ASN A 3 6.03 -27.73 11.32
C ASN A 3 6.74 -26.97 10.18
N THR A 4 6.08 -26.85 9.03
CA THR A 4 6.64 -26.30 7.79
C THR A 4 6.48 -24.78 7.71
N SER A 5 6.63 -24.07 8.82
CA SER A 5 6.65 -22.60 8.78
C SER A 5 7.94 -22.15 8.12
N ILE A 6 7.85 -21.42 7.01
CA ILE A 6 9.01 -20.74 6.45
C ILE A 6 9.50 -19.66 7.43
N PRO A 7 10.80 -19.33 7.47
CA PRO A 7 11.25 -18.19 8.26
C PRO A 7 10.60 -16.89 7.77
N LEU A 8 10.30 -15.98 8.70
CA LEU A 8 9.51 -14.77 8.43
C LEU A 8 10.19 -13.83 7.42
N GLU A 9 11.53 -13.83 7.41
CA GLU A 9 12.38 -13.14 6.44
C GLU A 9 12.06 -13.58 5.01
N PHE A 10 11.99 -14.90 4.80
CA PHE A 10 11.59 -15.47 3.51
C PHE A 10 10.13 -15.19 3.21
N GLY A 11 9.26 -15.19 4.22
CA GLY A 11 7.87 -14.76 4.07
C GLY A 11 7.76 -13.33 3.52
N ALA A 12 8.55 -12.38 4.04
CA ALA A 12 8.56 -11.00 3.57
C ALA A 12 9.02 -10.91 2.10
N ILE A 13 10.10 -11.61 1.74
CA ILE A 13 10.62 -11.66 0.37
C ILE A 13 9.60 -12.30 -0.58
N ILE A 14 9.00 -13.42 -0.21
CA ILE A 14 7.99 -14.10 -1.02
C ILE A 14 6.76 -13.21 -1.21
N THR A 15 6.34 -12.48 -0.16
CA THR A 15 5.25 -11.50 -0.28
C THR A 15 5.59 -10.40 -1.28
N TRP A 16 6.81 -9.86 -1.22
CA TRP A 16 7.27 -8.86 -2.17
C TRP A 16 7.34 -9.38 -3.62
N ILE A 17 7.85 -10.60 -3.81
CA ILE A 17 7.91 -11.26 -5.12
C ILE A 17 6.49 -11.46 -5.67
N LEU A 18 5.58 -12.02 -4.89
CA LEU A 18 4.20 -12.29 -5.32
C LEU A 18 3.42 -10.99 -5.56
N PHE A 19 3.63 -9.97 -4.73
CA PHE A 19 3.08 -8.63 -4.94
C PHE A 19 3.54 -8.06 -6.29
N THR A 20 4.84 -8.14 -6.60
CA THR A 20 5.42 -7.66 -7.86
C THR A 20 4.94 -8.49 -9.05
N LEU A 21 4.92 -9.82 -8.93
CA LEU A 21 4.43 -10.73 -9.96
C LEU A 21 2.96 -10.50 -10.27
N THR A 22 2.12 -10.22 -9.27
CA THR A 22 0.70 -9.91 -9.48
C THR A 22 0.53 -8.71 -10.41
N HIS A 23 1.36 -7.67 -10.23
CA HIS A 23 1.36 -6.50 -11.12
C HIS A 23 1.86 -6.85 -12.53
N ILE A 24 2.94 -7.62 -12.64
CA ILE A 24 3.48 -8.05 -13.95
C ILE A 24 2.44 -8.91 -14.69
N ILE A 25 1.85 -9.90 -14.03
CA ILE A 25 0.85 -10.81 -14.60
C ILE A 25 -0.39 -10.04 -15.05
N GLY A 26 -0.94 -9.15 -14.23
CA GLY A 26 -2.12 -8.40 -14.68
C GLY A 26 -1.80 -7.44 -15.83
N LEU A 27 -0.60 -6.84 -15.88
CA LEU A 27 -0.16 -6.07 -17.07
C LEU A 27 -0.05 -6.96 -18.32
N LEU A 28 0.46 -8.20 -18.19
CA LEU A 28 0.55 -9.16 -19.29
C LEU A 28 -0.84 -9.61 -19.76
N ILE A 29 -1.74 -9.97 -18.84
CA ILE A 29 -3.11 -10.36 -19.17
C ILE A 29 -3.82 -9.22 -19.90
N MET A 30 -3.66 -7.99 -19.44
CA MET A 30 -4.23 -6.83 -20.13
C MET A 30 -3.69 -6.63 -21.54
N LYS A 31 -2.39 -6.89 -21.77
CA LYS A 31 -1.81 -6.87 -23.11
C LYS A 31 -2.41 -7.96 -24.01
N ILE A 32 -2.72 -9.14 -23.45
CA ILE A 32 -3.34 -10.26 -24.18
C ILE A 32 -4.79 -9.94 -24.56
N ILE A 33 -5.57 -9.35 -23.65
CA ILE A 33 -7.00 -9.03 -23.90
C ILE A 33 -7.15 -7.85 -24.89
N ARG A 34 -6.06 -7.15 -25.24
CA ARG A 34 -6.04 -6.02 -26.20
C ARG A 34 -7.02 -4.90 -25.85
N LEU A 35 -7.36 -4.75 -24.58
CA LEU A 35 -8.12 -3.60 -24.11
C LEU A 35 -7.32 -2.33 -24.37
N ASN A 36 -7.99 -1.25 -24.77
CA ASN A 36 -7.34 0.04 -24.95
C ASN A 36 -6.74 0.49 -23.61
N PRO A 37 -5.41 0.70 -23.50
CA PRO A 37 -4.75 1.07 -22.24
C PRO A 37 -5.24 2.39 -21.63
N ARG A 38 -5.99 3.19 -22.40
CA ARG A 38 -6.60 4.46 -21.95
C ARG A 38 -8.07 4.31 -21.54
N SER A 39 -8.68 3.15 -21.73
CA SER A 39 -10.10 2.90 -21.42
C SER A 39 -10.31 2.63 -19.94
N ILE A 40 -11.47 3.02 -19.41
CA ILE A 40 -11.81 2.78 -18.00
C ILE A 40 -11.99 1.28 -17.75
N GLU A 41 -12.50 0.54 -18.74
CA GLU A 41 -12.64 -0.92 -18.70
C GLU A 41 -11.29 -1.62 -18.50
N PHE A 42 -10.24 -1.12 -19.14
CA PHE A 42 -8.87 -1.61 -18.95
C PHE A 42 -8.47 -1.52 -17.49
N TYR A 43 -8.57 -0.33 -16.88
CA TYR A 43 -8.19 -0.11 -15.48
C TYR A 43 -9.04 -0.93 -14.49
N ALA A 44 -10.36 -0.98 -14.71
CA ALA A 44 -11.25 -1.77 -13.87
C ALA A 44 -10.91 -3.27 -13.92
N THR A 45 -10.62 -3.80 -15.10
CA THR A 45 -10.22 -5.19 -15.30
C THR A 45 -8.85 -5.47 -14.68
N ALA A 46 -7.91 -4.53 -14.81
CA ALA A 46 -6.61 -4.58 -14.13
C ALA A 46 -6.78 -4.73 -12.62
N HIS A 47 -7.51 -3.80 -12.01
CA HIS A 47 -7.73 -3.78 -10.57
C HIS A 47 -8.43 -5.05 -10.10
N PHE A 48 -9.39 -5.57 -10.86
CA PHE A 48 -10.04 -6.85 -10.53
C PHE A 48 -9.04 -8.02 -10.52
N ILE A 49 -8.23 -8.16 -11.57
CA ILE A 49 -7.23 -9.21 -11.68
C ILE A 49 -6.17 -9.09 -10.57
N PHE A 50 -5.65 -7.88 -10.36
CA PHE A 50 -4.66 -7.61 -9.31
C PHE A 50 -5.20 -7.96 -7.94
N THR A 51 -6.44 -7.56 -7.64
CA THR A 51 -7.06 -7.83 -6.35
C THR A 51 -7.31 -9.32 -6.16
N GLY A 52 -7.86 -10.01 -7.18
CA GLY A 52 -8.16 -11.44 -7.08
C GLY A 52 -6.91 -12.30 -6.88
N ILE A 53 -5.90 -12.13 -7.74
CA ILE A 53 -4.63 -12.88 -7.63
C ILE A 53 -3.88 -12.48 -6.36
N GLY A 54 -3.88 -11.19 -6.05
CA GLY A 54 -3.16 -10.63 -4.90
C GLY A 54 -3.71 -11.11 -3.56
N VAL A 55 -5.03 -11.06 -3.37
CA VAL A 55 -5.69 -11.57 -2.16
C VAL A 55 -5.45 -13.08 -2.01
N GLY A 56 -5.59 -13.85 -3.08
CA GLY A 56 -5.28 -15.29 -3.04
C GLY A 56 -3.83 -15.57 -2.63
N SER A 57 -2.88 -14.77 -3.14
CA SER A 57 -1.47 -14.87 -2.76
C SER A 57 -1.24 -14.53 -1.29
N LEU A 58 -1.87 -13.48 -0.76
CA LEU A 58 -1.76 -13.13 0.66
C LEU A 58 -2.32 -14.22 1.58
N ILE A 59 -3.44 -14.84 1.22
CA ILE A 59 -4.01 -15.97 1.97
C ILE A 59 -3.04 -17.14 1.99
N LEU A 60 -2.45 -17.48 0.84
CA LEU A 60 -1.45 -18.54 0.75
C LEU A 60 -0.25 -18.23 1.67
N ILE A 61 0.31 -17.02 1.60
CA ILE A 61 1.47 -16.67 2.43
C ILE A 61 1.11 -16.70 3.91
N SER A 62 -0.06 -16.17 4.28
CA SER A 62 -0.56 -16.21 5.66
C SER A 62 -0.64 -17.62 6.21
N SER A 63 -1.07 -18.58 5.39
CA SER A 63 -1.09 -19.99 5.79
C SER A 63 0.32 -20.58 5.99
N ILE A 64 1.31 -20.14 5.19
CA ILE A 64 2.68 -20.68 5.23
C ILE A 64 3.51 -20.03 6.33
N THR A 65 3.35 -18.73 6.59
CA THR A 65 4.05 -17.99 7.65
C THR A 65 3.39 -18.15 9.02
N GLN A 66 2.16 -18.65 9.07
CA GLN A 66 1.32 -18.73 10.27
C GLN A 66 1.02 -17.36 10.91
N ILE A 67 1.20 -16.26 10.16
CA ILE A 67 0.80 -14.92 10.58
C ILE A 67 -0.52 -14.58 9.90
N GLY A 68 -1.59 -14.45 10.70
CA GLY A 68 -2.92 -14.11 10.19
C GLY A 68 -2.95 -12.76 9.46
N ILE A 69 -3.74 -12.66 8.39
CA ILE A 69 -3.92 -11.44 7.59
C ILE A 69 -4.52 -10.31 8.44
N GLU A 70 -5.33 -10.66 9.44
CA GLU A 70 -5.89 -9.72 10.41
C GLU A 70 -4.83 -8.84 11.09
N ASN A 71 -3.60 -9.35 11.26
CA ASN A 71 -2.49 -8.58 11.83
C ASN A 71 -2.03 -7.44 10.91
N ALA A 72 -2.28 -7.54 9.61
CA ALA A 72 -2.02 -6.46 8.65
C ALA A 72 -3.23 -5.56 8.38
N ILE A 73 -4.41 -5.90 8.91
CA ILE A 73 -5.65 -5.14 8.67
C ILE A 73 -6.14 -4.43 9.93
N TYR A 74 -6.30 -5.13 11.06
CA TYR A 74 -6.96 -4.55 12.24
C TYR A 74 -6.44 -5.00 13.61
N ASN A 75 -5.54 -5.97 13.70
CA ASN A 75 -5.06 -6.50 14.98
C ASN A 75 -3.61 -6.08 15.30
N PRO A 76 -3.33 -5.49 16.48
CA PRO A 76 -4.28 -5.04 17.51
C PRO A 76 -5.10 -3.83 17.06
N ILE A 77 -6.31 -3.69 17.62
CA ILE A 77 -7.12 -2.49 17.41
C ILE A 77 -6.45 -1.32 18.14
N MET A 78 -6.37 -0.16 17.48
CA MET A 78 -5.84 1.07 18.06
C MET A 78 -6.57 1.41 19.37
N LYS A 79 -5.81 1.55 20.45
CA LYS A 79 -6.35 2.07 21.71
C LYS A 79 -6.69 3.55 21.53
N VAL A 80 -7.95 3.89 21.78
CA VAL A 80 -8.44 5.27 21.68
C VAL A 80 -8.02 6.03 22.94
N ASN A 81 -6.90 6.75 22.86
CA ASN A 81 -6.44 7.68 23.89
C ASN A 81 -5.92 8.97 23.23
N LEU A 82 -5.79 10.04 24.02
CA LEU A 82 -5.43 11.36 23.49
C LEU A 82 -4.09 11.36 22.77
N GLU A 83 -3.10 10.63 23.27
CA GLU A 83 -1.77 10.50 22.69
C GLU A 83 -1.83 9.88 21.29
N ASN A 84 -2.48 8.72 21.15
CA ASN A 84 -2.60 8.00 19.89
C ASN A 84 -3.40 8.82 18.86
N ILE A 85 -4.48 9.48 19.29
CA ILE A 85 -5.26 10.37 18.42
C ILE A 85 -4.40 11.55 17.95
N SER A 86 -3.63 12.17 18.85
CA SER A 86 -2.78 13.31 18.51
C SER A 86 -1.69 12.91 17.50
N LEU A 87 -1.05 11.76 17.70
CA LEU A 87 -0.07 11.23 16.74
C LEU A 87 -0.68 10.95 15.37
N LEU A 88 -1.89 10.37 15.33
CA LEU A 88 -2.61 10.13 14.07
C LEU A 88 -2.95 11.45 13.35
N ILE A 89 -3.40 12.47 14.07
CA ILE A 89 -3.69 13.81 13.52
C ILE A 89 -2.40 14.45 12.98
N ILE A 90 -1.30 14.39 13.72
CA ILE A 90 0.01 14.89 13.26
C ILE A 90 0.41 14.17 11.97
N GLY A 91 0.27 12.86 11.90
CA GLY A 91 0.52 12.08 10.68
C GLY A 91 -0.33 12.52 9.50
N ALA A 92 -1.63 12.67 9.71
CA ALA A 92 -2.55 13.14 8.70
C ALA A 92 -2.11 14.50 8.13
N ILE A 93 -1.78 15.45 9.01
CA ILE A 93 -1.31 16.78 8.62
C ILE A 93 -0.01 16.68 7.81
N LEU A 94 0.98 15.91 8.27
CA LEU A 94 2.25 15.73 7.56
C LEU A 94 2.07 15.13 6.17
N ILE A 95 1.16 14.15 6.01
CA ILE A 95 0.86 13.54 4.71
C ILE A 95 0.16 14.52 3.79
N ILE A 96 -0.79 15.31 4.29
CA ILE A 96 -1.47 16.35 3.50
C ILE A 96 -0.45 17.39 3.02
N ILE A 97 0.43 17.84 3.91
CA ILE A 97 1.53 18.76 3.59
C ILE A 97 2.44 18.16 2.51
N LEU A 98 2.83 16.89 2.64
CA LEU A 98 3.63 16.18 1.63
C LEU A 98 2.91 16.13 0.26
N CYS A 99 1.61 15.82 0.24
CA CYS A 99 0.80 15.81 -0.99
C CYS A 99 0.72 17.20 -1.63
N TYR A 100 0.66 18.26 -0.82
CA TYR A 100 0.64 19.63 -1.30
C TYR A 100 2.01 20.04 -1.89
N PHE A 101 3.11 19.82 -1.15
CA PHE A 101 4.46 20.14 -1.61
C PHE A 101 4.85 19.39 -2.90
N THR A 102 4.49 18.11 -3.00
CA THR A 102 4.76 17.33 -4.22
C THR A 102 4.03 17.88 -5.44
N ASN A 103 2.85 18.47 -5.28
CA ASN A 103 2.13 19.13 -6.38
C ASN A 103 2.79 20.47 -6.77
N ILE A 104 3.20 21.28 -5.79
CA ILE A 104 3.93 22.54 -6.03
C ILE A 104 5.23 22.27 -6.80
N ILE A 105 6.05 21.32 -6.34
CA ILE A 105 7.33 20.98 -6.98
C ILE A 105 7.13 20.55 -8.44
N LYS A 106 6.01 19.90 -8.75
CA LYS A 106 5.67 19.48 -10.12
C LYS A 106 5.05 20.59 -10.97
N GLY A 107 4.91 21.81 -10.45
CA GLY A 107 4.24 22.91 -11.13
C GLY A 107 2.77 22.64 -11.45
N LYS A 108 2.15 21.67 -10.76
CA LYS A 108 0.76 21.29 -10.97
C LYS A 108 -0.13 21.99 -9.95
N ARG A 109 -1.31 22.43 -10.40
CA ARG A 109 -2.37 22.83 -9.46
C ARG A 109 -2.74 21.62 -8.62
N TYR A 110 -2.84 21.82 -7.31
CA TYR A 110 -3.32 20.79 -6.40
C TYR A 110 -4.74 20.35 -6.81
N THR A 111 -4.90 19.06 -7.07
CA THR A 111 -6.21 18.46 -7.32
C THR A 111 -6.38 17.27 -6.40
N ALA A 112 -7.34 17.33 -5.49
CA ALA A 112 -7.73 16.18 -4.67
C ALA A 112 -7.96 14.96 -5.57
N LYS A 113 -7.24 13.88 -5.26
CA LYS A 113 -7.28 12.61 -6.01
C LYS A 113 -8.61 11.89 -5.82
N LEU A 114 -9.22 12.01 -4.64
CA LEU A 114 -10.51 11.39 -4.29
C LEU A 114 -10.60 9.91 -4.71
N LEU A 115 -9.53 9.12 -4.49
CA LEU A 115 -9.43 7.71 -4.92
C LEU A 115 -9.75 7.51 -6.42
N ASP A 116 -9.40 8.48 -7.26
CA ASP A 116 -9.68 8.50 -8.69
C ASP A 116 -11.18 8.51 -9.07
N ILE A 117 -12.11 8.83 -8.16
CA ILE A 117 -13.55 8.85 -8.48
C ILE A 117 -13.88 9.79 -9.65
N LYS A 118 -13.15 10.91 -9.76
CA LYS A 118 -13.31 11.87 -10.86
C LYS A 118 -13.04 11.24 -12.23
N TYR A 119 -12.14 10.26 -12.30
CA TYR A 119 -11.85 9.52 -13.53
C TYR A 119 -13.07 8.70 -13.97
N TYR A 120 -13.69 7.97 -13.04
CA TYR A 120 -14.91 7.20 -13.30
C TYR A 120 -16.12 8.09 -13.60
N MET A 121 -16.25 9.23 -12.93
CA MET A 121 -17.32 10.21 -13.22
C MET A 121 -17.24 10.78 -14.64
N ARG A 122 -16.03 11.03 -15.16
CA ARG A 122 -15.84 11.53 -16.54
C ARG A 122 -16.28 10.51 -17.61
N GLY A 123 -16.25 9.22 -17.30
CA GLY A 123 -16.79 8.17 -18.17
C GLY A 123 -18.33 8.09 -18.17
N GLY A 124 -19.00 8.71 -17.19
CA GLY A 124 -20.44 8.61 -16.97
C GLY A 124 -20.85 7.49 -16.01
N MET A 125 -22.15 7.43 -15.66
CA MET A 125 -22.71 6.50 -14.66
C MET A 125 -22.39 5.02 -14.93
N LYS A 126 -22.22 4.63 -16.20
CA LYS A 126 -21.87 3.25 -16.60
C LYS A 126 -20.58 2.77 -15.95
N TYR A 127 -19.64 3.66 -15.66
CA TYR A 127 -18.32 3.30 -15.11
C TYR A 127 -18.23 3.44 -13.59
N LEU A 128 -19.15 4.18 -12.98
CA LEU A 128 -19.19 4.34 -11.53
C LEU A 128 -19.31 2.98 -10.81
N LYS A 129 -19.95 2.00 -11.45
CA LYS A 129 -20.07 0.62 -10.95
C LYS A 129 -18.73 -0.11 -10.76
N PHE A 130 -17.65 0.35 -11.41
CA PHE A 130 -16.31 -0.23 -11.27
C PHE A 130 -15.47 0.44 -10.18
N TYR A 131 -15.94 1.57 -9.64
CA TYR A 131 -15.26 2.28 -8.56
C TYR A 131 -15.01 1.41 -7.31
N PRO A 132 -15.96 0.55 -6.84
CA PRO A 132 -15.71 -0.34 -5.72
C PRO A 132 -14.50 -1.27 -5.92
N ILE A 133 -14.23 -1.73 -7.14
CA ILE A 133 -13.06 -2.57 -7.44
C ILE A 133 -11.75 -1.82 -7.23
N THR A 134 -11.74 -0.51 -7.49
CA THR A 134 -10.55 0.33 -7.23
C THR A 134 -10.29 0.50 -5.74
N ILE A 135 -11.35 0.63 -4.93
CA ILE A 135 -11.21 0.66 -3.47
C ILE A 135 -10.63 -0.67 -2.97
N LEU A 136 -11.14 -1.80 -3.46
CA LEU A 136 -10.64 -3.13 -3.11
C LEU A 136 -9.17 -3.32 -3.51
N TYR A 137 -8.78 -2.82 -4.69
CA TYR A 137 -7.38 -2.83 -5.12
C TYR A 137 -6.48 -2.05 -4.16
N TYR A 138 -6.86 -0.84 -3.75
CA TYR A 138 -6.06 -0.07 -2.78
C TYR A 138 -6.01 -0.74 -1.42
N LEU A 139 -7.12 -1.31 -0.94
CA LEU A 139 -7.11 -2.09 0.30
C LEU A 139 -6.16 -3.28 0.23
N TYR A 140 -6.16 -4.02 -0.89
CA TYR A 140 -5.21 -5.08 -1.14
C TYR A 140 -3.77 -4.55 -1.09
N GLU A 141 -3.46 -3.48 -1.81
CA GLU A 141 -2.11 -2.90 -1.85
C GLU A 141 -1.63 -2.51 -0.45
N ILE A 142 -2.45 -1.77 0.30
CA ILE A 142 -2.14 -1.37 1.67
C ILE A 142 -1.92 -2.60 2.56
N THR A 143 -2.81 -3.60 2.46
CA THR A 143 -2.71 -4.83 3.26
C THR A 143 -1.42 -5.58 2.95
N SER A 144 -1.05 -5.70 1.67
CA SER A 144 0.23 -6.32 1.27
C SER A 144 1.42 -5.59 1.84
N VAL A 145 1.42 -4.25 1.77
CA VAL A 145 2.53 -3.44 2.30
C VAL A 145 2.62 -3.57 3.82
N ASN A 146 1.51 -3.50 4.54
CA ASN A 146 1.47 -3.76 5.99
C ASN A 146 1.96 -5.16 6.34
N TYR A 147 1.57 -6.17 5.57
CA TYR A 147 1.96 -7.54 5.80
C TYR A 147 3.47 -7.75 5.56
N MET A 148 4.00 -7.17 4.48
CA MET A 148 5.46 -7.11 4.23
C MET A 148 6.21 -6.44 5.38
N TYR A 149 5.68 -5.32 5.91
CA TYR A 149 6.25 -4.65 7.07
C TYR A 149 6.38 -5.58 8.27
N ILE A 150 5.26 -6.22 8.65
CA ILE A 150 5.16 -7.06 9.85
C ILE A 150 6.15 -8.23 9.75
N LEU A 151 6.13 -8.95 8.62
CA LEU A 151 7.03 -10.07 8.40
C LEU A 151 8.51 -9.65 8.45
N ALA A 152 8.86 -8.56 7.78
CA ALA A 152 10.23 -8.04 7.77
C ALA A 152 10.68 -7.58 9.16
N ASN A 153 9.81 -6.89 9.92
CA ASN A 153 10.11 -6.39 11.25
C ASN A 153 10.23 -7.51 12.30
N MET A 154 9.44 -8.58 12.16
CA MET A 154 9.53 -9.75 13.03
C MET A 154 10.71 -10.65 12.70
N GLY A 155 11.04 -10.82 11.41
CA GLY A 155 12.16 -11.64 10.95
C GLY A 155 13.51 -10.95 11.21
N TRP A 156 13.73 -9.80 10.58
CA TRP A 156 14.98 -9.05 10.76
C TRP A 156 14.86 -8.06 11.92
N LYS A 157 15.55 -8.31 13.04
CA LYS A 157 15.55 -7.38 14.19
C LYS A 157 16.60 -6.28 14.05
N TRP A 158 16.49 -5.46 13.00
CA TRP A 158 17.47 -4.41 12.70
C TRP A 158 16.88 -3.02 12.93
N TYR A 159 17.71 -2.12 13.46
CA TYR A 159 17.36 -0.72 13.72
C TYR A 159 18.52 0.19 13.32
N LEU A 160 18.21 1.26 12.58
CA LEU A 160 19.12 2.32 12.19
C LEU A 160 18.46 3.68 12.51
N GLY A 161 18.59 4.11 13.77
CA GLY A 161 17.90 5.30 14.27
C GLY A 161 16.37 5.12 14.24
N ILE A 162 15.69 5.96 13.47
CA ILE A 162 14.21 5.92 13.31
C ILE A 162 13.78 4.76 12.39
N LEU A 163 14.67 4.23 11.54
CA LEU A 163 14.34 3.18 10.59
C LEU A 163 14.48 1.80 11.23
N ASN A 164 13.45 0.96 11.12
CA ASN A 164 13.55 -0.47 11.38
C ASN A 164 13.57 -1.28 10.08
N SER A 165 13.85 -2.57 10.18
CA SER A 165 13.88 -3.49 9.03
C SER A 165 12.61 -3.48 8.20
N GLY A 166 11.43 -3.39 8.82
CA GLY A 166 10.16 -3.27 8.11
C GLY A 166 10.10 -2.02 7.23
N MET A 167 10.51 -0.87 7.78
CA MET A 167 10.56 0.39 7.02
C MET A 167 11.57 0.30 5.87
N ILE A 168 12.77 -0.22 6.14
CA ILE A 168 13.81 -0.40 5.12
C ILE A 168 13.30 -1.30 4.00
N PHE A 169 12.68 -2.42 4.35
CA PHE A 169 12.15 -3.37 3.39
C PHE A 169 11.08 -2.73 2.49
N ILE A 170 10.16 -1.93 3.05
CA ILE A 170 9.16 -1.21 2.24
C ILE A 170 9.81 -0.12 1.39
N ILE A 171 10.80 0.61 1.91
CA ILE A 171 11.46 1.67 1.14
C ILE A 171 12.08 1.07 -0.13
N PHE A 172 12.81 -0.04 0.00
CA PHE A 172 13.41 -0.71 -1.16
C PHE A 172 12.40 -1.49 -2.00
N GLY A 173 11.42 -2.14 -1.38
CA GLY A 173 10.47 -3.03 -2.03
C GLY A 173 9.28 -2.34 -2.69
N TRP A 174 8.88 -1.16 -2.22
CA TRP A 174 7.69 -0.46 -2.68
C TRP A 174 7.94 1.02 -3.00
N ALA A 175 8.60 1.77 -2.11
CA ALA A 175 8.76 3.22 -2.30
C ALA A 175 9.71 3.60 -3.45
N LEU A 176 10.91 3.03 -3.48
CA LEU A 176 11.91 3.31 -4.53
C LEU A 176 11.47 2.84 -5.93
N PRO A 177 10.78 1.70 -6.10
CA PRO A 177 10.16 1.33 -7.37
C PRO A 177 9.23 2.39 -7.97
N HIS A 178 8.68 3.32 -7.16
CA HIS A 178 7.90 4.44 -7.70
C HIS A 178 8.73 5.38 -8.59
N ILE A 179 10.03 5.53 -8.35
CA ILE A 179 10.93 6.30 -9.22
C ILE A 179 10.86 5.75 -10.65
N ILE A 180 10.92 4.43 -10.79
CA ILE A 180 10.91 3.74 -12.09
C ILE A 180 9.51 3.81 -12.72
N THR A 181 8.47 3.44 -11.96
CA THR A 181 7.11 3.33 -12.49
C THR A 181 6.48 4.67 -12.84
N LYS A 182 6.84 5.75 -12.12
CA LYS A 182 6.35 7.10 -12.39
C LYS A 182 7.35 7.95 -13.20
N ARG A 183 8.57 7.44 -13.44
CA ARG A 183 9.67 8.16 -14.11
C ARG A 183 9.95 9.52 -13.47
N ASP A 184 9.91 9.59 -12.15
CA ASP A 184 9.95 10.83 -11.38
C ASP A 184 10.62 10.58 -10.02
N ILE A 185 11.80 11.19 -9.80
CA ILE A 185 12.55 11.04 -8.54
C ILE A 185 11.75 11.56 -7.34
N TYR A 186 10.95 12.61 -7.51
CA TYR A 186 10.13 13.17 -6.44
C TYR A 186 9.04 12.20 -5.98
N SER A 187 8.57 11.31 -6.87
CA SER A 187 7.61 10.28 -6.48
C SER A 187 8.22 9.23 -5.54
N GLY A 188 9.48 8.85 -5.75
CA GLY A 188 10.20 7.96 -4.84
C GLY A 188 10.50 8.63 -3.51
N ILE A 189 11.00 9.86 -3.54
CA ILE A 189 11.27 10.64 -2.32
C ILE A 189 9.99 10.80 -1.49
N ALA A 190 8.88 11.18 -2.11
CA ALA A 190 7.60 11.31 -1.43
C ALA A 190 7.11 9.98 -0.85
N SER A 191 7.22 8.88 -1.61
CA SER A 191 6.82 7.54 -1.14
C SER A 191 7.68 7.08 0.04
N THR A 192 8.97 7.41 0.04
CA THR A 192 9.90 7.13 1.16
C THR A 192 9.53 7.94 2.39
N ILE A 193 9.32 9.26 2.27
CA ILE A 193 8.92 10.13 3.38
C ILE A 193 7.57 9.66 3.95
N PHE A 194 6.62 9.35 3.07
CA PHE A 194 5.31 8.82 3.44
C PHE A 194 5.45 7.50 4.23
N THR A 195 6.30 6.58 3.78
CA THR A 195 6.59 5.32 4.48
C THR A 195 7.13 5.60 5.88
N ILE A 196 8.11 6.49 6.00
CA ILE A 196 8.73 6.85 7.28
C ILE A 196 7.69 7.44 8.24
N ILE A 197 6.92 8.45 7.81
CA ILE A 197 5.86 9.06 8.65
C ILE A 197 4.87 7.99 9.10
N THR A 198 4.35 7.21 8.15
CA THR A 198 3.29 6.23 8.40
C THR A 198 3.72 5.18 9.42
N TYR A 199 4.89 4.57 9.20
CA TYR A 199 5.34 3.48 10.06
C TYR A 199 5.98 3.96 11.36
N THR A 200 6.49 5.20 11.41
CA THR A 200 6.89 5.82 12.69
C THR A 200 5.68 6.00 13.58
N ILE A 201 4.57 6.50 13.04
CA ILE A 201 3.34 6.67 13.82
C ILE A 201 2.82 5.31 14.26
N TYR A 202 2.74 4.32 13.36
CA TYR A 202 2.37 2.94 13.69
C TYR A 202 3.18 2.39 14.88
N GLU A 203 4.51 2.51 14.86
CA GLU A 203 5.38 2.02 15.94
C GLU A 203 5.12 2.73 17.28
N ASN A 204 4.72 4.00 17.25
CA ASN A 204 4.45 4.81 18.45
C ASN A 204 2.99 4.80 18.92
N THR A 205 2.09 4.10 18.23
CA THR A 205 0.64 4.10 18.51
C THR A 205 0.11 2.71 18.84
N GLY A 206 0.95 1.90 19.51
CA GLY A 206 0.60 0.55 19.90
C GLY A 206 0.54 -0.45 18.74
N LYS A 207 1.15 -0.13 17.59
CA LYS A 207 1.34 -1.04 16.44
C LYS A 207 0.02 -1.55 15.84
N SER A 208 -0.99 -0.67 15.79
CA SER A 208 -2.27 -1.00 15.17
C SER A 208 -2.20 -0.83 13.65
N PRO A 209 -2.41 -1.89 12.83
CA PRO A 209 -2.32 -1.84 11.37
C PRO A 209 -3.37 -0.93 10.72
N ILE A 210 -4.44 -0.58 11.44
CA ILE A 210 -5.44 0.39 10.97
C ILE A 210 -4.85 1.78 10.74
N ILE A 211 -3.75 2.12 11.41
CA ILE A 211 -3.13 3.44 11.32
C ILE A 211 -2.48 3.66 9.95
N PRO A 212 -1.60 2.76 9.47
CA PRO A 212 -1.18 2.77 8.09
C PRO A 212 -2.34 2.84 7.10
N ILE A 213 -3.41 2.08 7.33
CA ILE A 213 -4.59 2.11 6.44
C ILE A 213 -5.22 3.51 6.37
N ILE A 214 -5.49 4.13 7.51
CA ILE A 214 -6.05 5.49 7.57
C ILE A 214 -5.12 6.49 6.87
N LEU A 215 -3.83 6.45 7.18
CA LEU A 215 -2.84 7.37 6.62
C LEU A 215 -2.66 7.21 5.10
N TRP A 216 -2.72 5.98 4.59
CA TRP A 216 -2.78 5.70 3.16
C TRP A 216 -4.04 6.24 2.51
N PHE A 217 -5.21 6.04 3.11
CA PHE A 217 -6.44 6.62 2.57
C PHE A 217 -6.39 8.13 2.51
N ILE A 218 -5.79 8.79 3.51
CA ILE A 218 -5.56 10.24 3.49
C ILE A 218 -4.69 10.64 2.30
N MET A 219 -3.60 9.92 2.01
CA MET A 219 -2.76 10.17 0.82
C MET A 219 -3.50 9.94 -0.52
N LEU A 220 -4.47 9.02 -0.54
CA LEU A 220 -5.26 8.69 -1.74
C LEU A 220 -6.42 9.65 -1.99
N ILE A 221 -6.87 10.39 -0.98
CA ILE A 221 -7.91 11.42 -1.12
C ILE A 221 -7.34 12.83 -1.25
N ALA A 222 -6.20 13.11 -0.59
CA ALA A 222 -5.45 14.36 -0.69
C ALA A 222 -4.75 14.47 -2.05
#